data_AF-A0A1B6DEB4-F1
#
_entry.id   AF-A0A1B6DEB4-F1
#
_cell.length_a   1.000
_cell.length_b   1.000
_cell.length_c   1.000
_cell.angle_alpha   90.00
_cell.angle_beta   90.00
_cell.angle_gamma   90.00
#
_symmetry.space_group_name_H-M   'P 1'
#
loop_
_entity.id
_entity.type
_entity.pdbx_description
1 polymer ?
#
loop_
_entity_poly.entity_id
_entity_poly.type
_entity_poly.pdbx_seq_one_letter_code
_entity_poly.pdbx_strand_id
1 'polypeptide(L)'
;PGTKKPGHMGNRLRRCRGLVVWRVNTKYNVLYLQGLGIPGETNKIVYIYDTLLPLRKLKEAPKNFPTYAPEDSEEQLPENLYHENVHQFTEPTITFTPQK
;
A
#
# COMPACT_ATOMS: atom_id res chain seq x y z
N PRO A 1 8.56 -38.28 4.83
CA PRO A 1 9.33 -37.03 4.66
C PRO A 1 8.38 -35.83 4.81
N GLY A 2 8.75 -34.79 5.57
CA GLY A 2 7.88 -33.63 5.81
C GLY A 2 6.90 -33.74 7.00
N THR A 3 7.07 -34.72 7.89
CA THR A 3 6.28 -34.82 9.13
C THR A 3 6.52 -33.59 10.02
N LYS A 4 5.45 -32.96 10.51
CA LYS A 4 5.54 -31.82 11.43
C LYS A 4 6.17 -32.28 12.75
N LYS A 5 7.38 -31.81 13.04
CA LYS A 5 8.12 -32.04 14.30
C LYS A 5 8.49 -30.68 14.91
N PRO A 6 8.73 -30.61 16.23
CA PRO A 6 9.27 -29.41 16.87
C PRO A 6 10.57 -28.96 16.20
N GLY A 7 10.75 -27.64 16.06
CA GLY A 7 11.92 -27.04 15.42
C GLY A 7 11.79 -25.51 15.33
N HIS A 8 12.74 -24.86 14.66
CA HIS A 8 12.75 -23.40 14.50
C HIS A 8 11.51 -22.90 13.74
N MET A 9 10.78 -21.97 14.37
CA MET A 9 9.63 -21.26 13.82
C MET A 9 9.98 -19.79 13.60
N GLY A 10 9.52 -19.22 12.48
CA GLY A 10 9.77 -17.80 12.16
C GLY A 10 11.13 -17.55 11.50
N ASN A 11 11.58 -16.30 11.53
CA ASN A 11 12.80 -15.79 10.87
C ASN A 11 12.98 -16.29 9.42
N ARG A 12 11.89 -16.25 8.64
CA ARG A 12 11.87 -16.63 7.23
C ARG A 12 11.16 -15.56 6.44
N LEU A 13 11.61 -15.31 5.21
CA LEU A 13 10.94 -14.37 4.33
C LEU A 13 9.51 -14.84 4.05
N ARG A 14 8.54 -13.99 4.36
CA ARG A 14 7.13 -14.17 4.03
C ARG A 14 6.66 -12.99 3.22
N ARG A 15 5.92 -13.27 2.15
CA ARG A 15 5.38 -12.27 1.22
C ARG A 15 3.87 -12.18 1.42
N CYS A 16 3.37 -10.99 1.73
CA CYS A 16 1.95 -10.69 1.66
C CYS A 16 1.61 -10.15 0.28
N ARG A 17 0.50 -10.59 -0.31
CA ARG A 17 0.08 -10.22 -1.68
C ARG A 17 -1.29 -9.57 -1.64
N GLY A 18 -1.55 -8.67 -2.60
CA GLY A 18 -2.86 -8.04 -2.76
C GLY A 18 -3.17 -6.99 -1.71
N LEU A 19 -2.16 -6.30 -1.18
CA LEU A 19 -2.32 -5.16 -0.30
C LEU A 19 -2.63 -3.91 -1.13
N VAL A 20 -3.63 -3.14 -0.72
CA VAL A 20 -3.96 -1.83 -1.31
C VAL A 20 -3.20 -0.73 -0.58
N VAL A 21 -2.74 0.28 -1.32
CA VAL A 21 -2.20 1.53 -0.75
C VAL A 21 -3.36 2.51 -0.56
N TRP A 22 -3.64 2.91 0.68
CA TRP A 22 -4.77 3.79 1.00
C TRP A 22 -4.40 5.26 0.97
N ARG A 23 -3.17 5.58 1.37
CA ARG A 23 -2.64 6.94 1.42
C ARG A 23 -1.14 6.92 1.17
N VAL A 24 -0.65 7.94 0.48
CA VAL A 24 0.78 8.23 0.35
C VAL A 24 1.03 9.63 0.91
N ASN A 25 2.01 9.76 1.80
CA ASN A 25 2.49 11.05 2.27
C ASN A 25 3.83 11.37 1.61
N THR A 26 3.86 12.45 0.84
CA THR A 26 5.03 12.87 0.03
C THR A 26 6.08 13.62 0.84
N LYS A 27 5.69 14.28 1.94
CA LYS A 27 6.61 15.02 2.82
C LYS A 27 7.53 14.10 3.62
N TYR A 28 6.97 13.00 4.14
CA TYR A 28 7.69 12.03 4.99
C TYR A 28 8.03 10.72 4.26
N ASN A 29 7.64 10.58 2.99
CA ASN A 29 7.77 9.35 2.21
C ASN A 29 7.16 8.12 2.90
N VAL A 30 5.95 8.30 3.46
CA VAL A 30 5.23 7.26 4.21
C VAL A 30 4.10 6.68 3.38
N LEU A 31 4.07 5.34 3.31
CA LEU A 31 3.00 4.57 2.67
C LEU A 31 2.06 3.98 3.73
N TYR A 32 0.76 4.19 3.53
CA TYR A 32 -0.29 3.58 4.36
C TYR A 32 -0.88 2.39 3.60
N LEU A 33 -0.58 1.18 4.06
CA LEU A 33 -0.97 -0.08 3.42
C LEU A 33 -2.18 -0.71 4.12
N GLN A 34 -2.96 -1.49 3.37
CA GLN A 34 -4.09 -2.26 3.87
C GLN A 34 -3.64 -3.43 4.76
N GLY A 35 -4.35 -3.66 5.87
CA GLY A 35 -4.28 -4.91 6.65
C GLY A 35 -3.90 -4.73 8.12
N LEU A 36 -4.03 -5.83 8.88
CA LEU A 36 -3.72 -5.85 10.32
C LEU A 36 -2.21 -5.86 10.63
N GLY A 37 -1.36 -6.23 9.67
CA GLY A 37 0.09 -6.25 9.86
C GLY A 37 0.88 -6.74 8.66
N ILE A 38 2.14 -6.33 8.62
CA ILE A 38 3.14 -6.76 7.63
C ILE A 38 4.07 -7.78 8.32
N PRO A 39 4.52 -8.85 7.64
CA PRO A 39 5.43 -9.81 8.25
C PRO A 39 6.73 -9.15 8.71
N GLY A 40 6.98 -9.19 10.01
CA GLY A 40 8.14 -8.56 10.63
C GLY A 40 7.76 -7.82 11.90
N GLU A 41 8.76 -7.46 12.68
CA GLU A 41 8.60 -6.55 13.81
C GLU A 41 8.56 -5.10 13.29
N THR A 42 8.09 -4.18 14.13
CA THR A 42 8.20 -2.74 13.86
C THR A 42 9.66 -2.33 13.66
N ASN A 43 9.92 -1.38 12.75
CA ASN A 43 11.26 -0.89 12.39
C ASN A 43 12.19 -1.91 11.69
N LYS A 44 11.65 -2.98 11.11
CA LYS A 44 12.41 -3.86 10.21
C LYS A 44 12.30 -3.41 8.75
N ILE A 45 13.29 -3.79 7.96
CA ILE A 45 13.31 -3.52 6.52
C ILE A 45 12.37 -4.49 5.82
N VAL A 46 11.60 -3.96 4.87
CA VAL A 46 10.65 -4.73 4.06
C VAL A 46 10.93 -4.52 2.58
N TYR A 47 10.59 -5.51 1.76
CA TYR A 47 10.66 -5.43 0.31
C TYR A 47 9.26 -5.18 -0.25
N ILE A 48 9.08 -4.06 -0.94
CA ILE A 48 7.82 -3.65 -1.56
C ILE A 48 8.00 -3.67 -3.07
N TYR A 49 7.03 -4.27 -3.76
CA TYR A 49 7.00 -4.34 -5.22
C TYR A 49 5.55 -4.54 -5.69
N ASP A 50 5.30 -4.28 -6.97
CA ASP A 50 3.97 -4.39 -7.56
C ASP A 50 3.39 -5.81 -7.45
N THR A 51 2.06 -5.88 -7.33
CA THR A 51 1.41 -7.17 -7.16
C THR A 51 1.49 -8.02 -8.43
N LEU A 52 1.80 -9.32 -8.24
CA LEU A 52 1.81 -10.33 -9.29
C LEU A 52 0.49 -11.12 -9.37
N LEU A 53 -0.59 -10.64 -8.73
CA LEU A 53 -1.89 -11.31 -8.78
C LEU A 53 -2.50 -11.14 -10.18
N PRO A 54 -2.94 -12.23 -10.85
CA PRO A 54 -3.41 -12.16 -12.25
C PRO A 54 -4.54 -11.15 -12.48
N LEU A 55 -5.50 -11.10 -11.55
CA LEU A 55 -6.67 -10.22 -11.65
C LEU A 55 -6.40 -8.76 -11.22
N ARG A 56 -5.22 -8.49 -10.66
CA ARG A 56 -4.83 -7.16 -10.17
C ARG A 56 -3.55 -6.66 -10.84
N LYS A 57 -3.17 -7.28 -11.95
CA LYS A 57 -2.08 -6.79 -12.78
C LYS A 57 -2.52 -5.47 -13.40
N LEU A 58 -1.62 -4.50 -13.43
CA LEU A 58 -1.83 -3.24 -14.13
C LEU A 58 -2.14 -3.54 -15.62
N LYS A 59 -3.27 -3.02 -16.10
CA LYS A 59 -3.67 -3.14 -17.50
C LYS A 59 -3.00 -2.09 -18.38
N GLU A 60 -2.72 -0.93 -17.78
CA GLU A 60 -2.10 0.22 -18.41
C GLU A 60 -0.72 0.46 -17.80
N ALA A 61 0.13 1.17 -18.54
CA ALA A 61 1.44 1.57 -18.03
C ALA A 61 1.27 2.48 -16.80
N PRO A 62 2.15 2.36 -15.77
CA PRO A 62 2.09 3.25 -14.62
C PRO A 62 2.34 4.69 -15.07
N LYS A 63 1.68 5.65 -14.40
CA LYS A 63 1.81 7.08 -14.69
C LYS A 63 3.27 7.56 -14.70
N ASN A 64 4.07 7.01 -13.79
CA ASN A 64 5.49 7.33 -13.66
C ASN A 64 6.31 6.09 -14.03
N PHE A 65 7.00 6.15 -15.17
CA PHE A 65 7.91 5.11 -15.62
C PHE A 65 9.20 5.77 -16.12
N PRO A 66 10.40 5.34 -15.67
CA PRO A 66 10.70 4.15 -14.86
C PRO A 66 10.44 4.32 -13.35
N THR A 67 10.47 5.55 -12.83
CA THR A 67 10.21 5.89 -11.43
C THR A 67 9.80 7.37 -11.37
N TYR A 68 9.15 7.79 -10.28
CA TYR A 68 8.85 9.20 -10.06
C TYR A 68 10.13 10.00 -9.79
N ALA A 69 10.37 11.03 -10.60
CA ALA A 69 11.44 12.00 -10.42
C ALA A 69 10.82 13.37 -10.07
N PRO A 70 11.08 13.93 -8.88
CA PRO A 70 10.49 15.22 -8.48
C PRO A 70 11.05 16.40 -9.29
N GLU A 71 12.26 16.27 -9.84
CA GLU A 71 12.92 17.30 -10.67
C GLU A 71 12.26 17.47 -12.04
N ASP A 72 11.72 16.38 -12.59
CA ASP A 72 11.09 16.36 -13.92
C ASP A 72 9.60 16.74 -13.86
N SER A 73 9.04 16.86 -12.66
CA SER A 73 7.62 17.16 -12.44
C SER A 73 7.44 18.67 -12.33
N GLU A 74 6.76 19.29 -13.30
CA GLU A 74 6.44 20.72 -13.30
C GLU A 74 5.57 21.12 -12.09
N GLU A 75 4.76 20.18 -11.58
CA GLU A 75 3.88 20.38 -10.44
C GLU A 75 4.34 19.58 -9.21
N GLN A 76 4.32 20.24 -8.05
CA GLN A 76 4.54 19.57 -6.76
C GLN A 76 3.30 18.76 -6.39
N LEU A 77 3.51 17.46 -6.11
CA LEU A 77 2.43 16.61 -5.60
C LEU A 77 1.91 17.13 -4.25
N PRO A 78 0.60 16.98 -3.98
CA PRO A 78 0.06 17.34 -2.67
C PRO A 78 0.71 16.51 -1.56
N GLU A 79 0.68 17.03 -0.33
CA GLU A 79 1.29 16.36 0.82
C GLU A 79 0.70 14.96 1.06
N ASN A 80 -0.61 14.80 0.82
CA ASN A 80 -1.33 13.56 1.04
C ASN A 80 -2.13 13.18 -0.20
N LEU A 81 -1.81 12.03 -0.77
CA LEU A 81 -2.56 11.38 -1.85
C LEU A 81 -3.45 10.31 -1.22
N TYR A 82 -4.77 10.45 -1.34
CA TYR A 82 -5.75 9.52 -0.80
C TYR A 82 -6.32 8.63 -1.90
N HIS A 83 -6.63 7.37 -1.56
CA HIS A 83 -7.42 6.51 -2.41
C HIS A 83 -8.89 6.98 -2.42
N GLU A 84 -9.59 6.82 -3.55
CA GLU A 84 -10.98 7.25 -3.77
C GLU A 84 -11.99 6.79 -2.70
N ASN A 85 -11.74 5.66 -2.04
CA ASN A 85 -12.64 5.09 -1.04
C ASN A 85 -12.29 5.53 0.39
N VAL A 86 -11.31 6.42 0.56
CA VAL A 86 -10.86 6.93 1.85
C VAL A 86 -11.48 8.29 2.06
N HIS A 87 -12.32 8.40 3.08
CA HIS A 87 -12.84 9.68 3.52
C HIS A 87 -11.72 10.52 4.13
N GLN A 88 -11.55 11.76 3.65
CA GLN A 88 -10.55 12.67 4.17
C GLN A 88 -11.06 13.34 5.44
N PHE A 89 -10.21 13.48 6.45
CA PHE A 89 -10.60 14.12 7.72
C PHE A 89 -10.99 15.59 7.59
N THR A 90 -10.64 16.24 6.48
CA THR A 90 -10.99 17.62 6.17
C THR A 90 -12.36 17.77 5.50
N GLU A 91 -12.93 16.68 4.98
CA GLU A 91 -14.23 16.68 4.33
C GLU A 91 -15.37 16.66 5.36
N PRO A 92 -16.56 17.17 5.00
CA PRO A 92 -17.72 17.11 5.88
C PRO A 92 -18.12 15.67 6.18
N THR A 93 -18.73 15.46 7.35
CA THR A 93 -19.17 14.13 7.81
C THR A 93 -20.11 13.46 6.81
N ILE A 94 -19.95 12.15 6.65
CA ILE A 94 -20.76 11.32 5.75
C ILE A 94 -22.22 11.32 6.23
N THR A 95 -23.14 11.75 5.35
CA THR A 95 -24.59 11.71 5.60
C THR A 95 -25.27 10.77 4.62
N PHE A 96 -26.07 9.82 5.12
CA PHE A 96 -26.88 8.92 4.30
C PHE A 96 -28.32 9.43 4.27
N THR A 97 -28.83 9.77 3.08
CA THR A 97 -30.25 10.08 2.91
C THR A 97 -31.06 8.78 2.82
N PRO A 98 -32.15 8.62 3.59
CA PRO A 98 -33.00 7.44 3.46
C PRO A 98 -33.63 7.42 2.06
N GLN A 99 -33.46 6.30 1.36
CA GLN A 99 -34.16 6.07 0.09
C GLN A 99 -35.66 5.93 0.39
N LYS A 100 -36.49 6.73 -0.30
CA LYS A 100 -37.96 6.69 -0.20
C LYS A 100 -38.54 5.46 -0.86
#